data_AF-A0A8S0GTG9-F1
#
_entry.id   AF-A0A8S0GTG9-F1
#
_cell.length_a   1.000
_cell.length_b   1.000
_cell.length_c   1.000
_cell.angle_alpha   90.00
_cell.angle_beta   90.00
_cell.angle_gamma   90.00
#
_symmetry.space_group_name_H-M   'P 1'
#
loop_
_entity.id
_entity.type
_entity.pdbx_description
1 polymer ?
#
loop_
_entity_poly.entity_id
_entity_poly.type
_entity_poly.pdbx_seq_one_letter_code
_entity_poly.pdbx_strand_id
1 'polypeptide(L)'
;MALGELICEKSGVLNLGQEGMMLFGAVIGFIVALNSGHLWLGVLLAMAAGMLLAALFALVALVFTANQVATGLALTIFGVGLSSFVGAAWVGKPLAGFEPLALPLLSEIPLIGRMLFAQDLLVYLSFTLFALVAWVVLKSRVGLIIQAVGENPDAASAMGLPVLRVRTLAVLFGGAMAGLAGAYLSLAYTPMWAENMSAGRGWIALALVVFASWRVWRLLLGAYLFGLASILHLVAQGLGLAIPSNLLAMLPYVATILVLVLLSRMPCAPGCMHRCPSASRGSRDTRWLPGPYRQPLAPPATGPRTRPARRSGSPRSMPWLREPGRGPHRCRAIDSRSAQAKAWSMLQGQPFRAPCLHIGEPGQLRPVLQLRLGQACPLNP
;
A
#
# COMPACT_ATOMS: atom_id res chain seq x y z
N MET A 1 -5.58 13.61 -0.57
CA MET A 1 -4.81 12.38 -0.29
C MET A 1 -5.36 11.12 -0.98
N ALA A 2 -6.50 10.55 -0.55
CA ALA A 2 -6.96 9.24 -1.06
C ALA A 2 -7.16 9.16 -2.59
N LEU A 3 -7.57 10.27 -3.23
CA LEU A 3 -7.63 10.37 -4.70
C LEU A 3 -6.26 10.19 -5.37
N GLY A 4 -5.21 10.71 -4.74
CA GLY A 4 -3.83 10.54 -5.18
C GLY A 4 -3.40 9.08 -5.11
N GLU A 5 -3.70 8.39 -4.00
CA GLU A 5 -3.37 6.97 -3.87
C GLU A 5 -4.17 6.10 -4.86
N LEU A 6 -5.44 6.43 -5.09
CA LEU A 6 -6.24 5.73 -6.10
C LEU A 6 -5.60 5.79 -7.49
N ILE A 7 -4.97 6.91 -7.86
CA ILE A 7 -4.23 7.05 -9.12
C ILE A 7 -2.91 6.26 -9.08
N CYS A 8 -2.15 6.33 -7.98
CA CYS A 8 -0.94 5.53 -7.79
C CYS A 8 -1.23 4.04 -8.00
N GLU A 9 -2.21 3.49 -7.26
CA GLU A 9 -2.53 2.07 -7.32
C GLU A 9 -3.11 1.67 -8.68
N LYS A 10 -3.91 2.53 -9.31
CA LYS A 10 -4.39 2.28 -10.69
C LYS A 10 -3.25 2.20 -11.71
N SER A 11 -2.10 2.84 -11.46
CA SER A 11 -0.91 2.73 -12.31
C SER A 11 -0.06 1.49 -12.02
N GLY A 12 -0.44 0.69 -11.01
CA GLY A 12 0.29 -0.50 -10.56
C GLY A 12 1.42 -0.21 -9.58
N VAL A 13 1.37 0.93 -8.88
CA VAL A 13 2.36 1.32 -7.85
C VAL A 13 1.66 1.56 -6.53
N LEU A 14 2.12 0.91 -5.47
CA LEU A 14 1.56 1.05 -4.13
C LEU A 14 2.50 1.90 -3.28
N ASN A 15 2.01 3.03 -2.76
CA ASN A 15 2.83 3.99 -2.03
C ASN A 15 2.38 4.09 -0.57
N LEU A 16 2.98 3.29 0.32
CA LEU A 16 2.72 3.40 1.77
C LEU A 16 3.43 4.59 2.43
N GLY A 17 4.15 5.42 1.65
CA GLY A 17 4.90 6.59 2.11
C GLY A 17 4.03 7.83 2.35
N GLN A 18 2.74 7.78 2.04
CA GLN A 18 1.90 8.98 1.99
C GLN A 18 1.71 9.68 3.36
N GLU A 19 1.76 8.94 4.47
CA GLU A 19 1.69 9.53 5.82
C GLU A 19 2.87 10.48 6.06
N GLY A 20 4.09 10.03 5.74
CA GLY A 20 5.29 10.86 5.83
C GLY A 20 5.26 12.05 4.86
N MET A 21 4.76 11.85 3.63
CA MET A 21 4.60 12.94 2.65
C MET A 21 3.62 14.01 3.12
N MET A 22 2.54 13.60 3.78
CA MET A 22 1.53 14.52 4.33
C MET A 22 2.10 15.36 5.47
N LEU A 23 2.79 14.75 6.44
CA LEU A 23 3.41 15.47 7.55
C LEU A 23 4.52 16.42 7.08
N PHE A 24 5.35 15.98 6.14
CA PHE A 24 6.38 16.84 5.57
C PHE A 24 5.79 18.00 4.76
N GLY A 25 4.72 17.77 4.01
CA GLY A 25 3.98 18.85 3.35
C GLY A 25 3.36 19.84 4.35
N ALA A 26 2.81 19.35 5.46
CA ALA A 26 2.20 20.17 6.51
C ALA A 26 3.21 21.12 7.17
N VAL A 27 4.40 20.64 7.51
CA VAL A 27 5.44 21.49 8.13
C VAL A 27 5.98 22.53 7.16
N ILE A 28 6.26 22.14 5.91
CA ILE A 28 6.78 23.08 4.90
C ILE A 28 5.73 24.14 4.58
N GLY A 29 4.48 23.74 4.38
CA GLY A 29 3.38 24.67 4.13
C GLY A 29 3.19 25.67 5.27
N PHE A 30 3.31 25.21 6.52
CA PHE A 30 3.21 26.05 7.71
C PHE A 30 4.36 27.05 7.84
N ILE A 31 5.62 26.58 7.69
CA ILE A 31 6.82 27.44 7.76
C ILE A 31 6.75 28.53 6.69
N VAL A 32 6.33 28.17 5.48
CA VAL A 32 6.22 29.11 4.37
C VAL A 32 5.11 30.12 4.61
N ALA A 33 3.91 29.66 5.03
CA ALA A 33 2.80 30.55 5.31
C ALA A 33 3.12 31.54 6.45
N LEU A 34 3.81 31.09 7.50
CA LEU A 34 4.24 31.97 8.59
C LEU A 34 5.26 33.02 8.16
N ASN A 35 6.26 32.65 7.38
CA ASN A 35 7.33 33.59 6.99
C ASN A 35 6.91 34.54 5.87
N SER A 36 6.13 34.05 4.89
CA SER A 36 5.70 34.85 3.74
C SER A 36 4.40 35.62 3.98
N GLY A 37 3.59 35.23 4.98
CA GLY A 37 2.25 35.78 5.19
C GLY A 37 1.22 35.39 4.12
N HIS A 38 1.60 34.57 3.13
CA HIS A 38 0.75 34.15 2.02
C HIS A 38 0.39 32.66 2.12
N LEU A 39 -0.86 32.37 2.48
CA LEU A 39 -1.32 31.00 2.69
C LEU A 39 -1.29 30.15 1.41
N TRP A 40 -1.64 30.72 0.25
CA TRP A 40 -1.60 30.01 -1.03
C TRP A 40 -0.19 29.57 -1.44
N LEU A 41 0.82 30.38 -1.10
CA LEU A 41 2.21 30.03 -1.33
C LEU A 41 2.62 28.84 -0.44
N GLY A 42 2.14 28.84 0.81
CA GLY A 42 2.25 27.69 1.71
C GLY A 42 1.63 26.41 1.14
N VAL A 43 0.42 26.49 0.56
CA VAL A 43 -0.24 25.36 -0.09
C VAL A 43 0.58 24.82 -1.27
N LEU A 44 1.07 25.71 -2.15
CA LEU A 44 1.86 25.31 -3.31
C LEU A 44 3.19 24.65 -2.90
N LEU A 45 3.89 25.20 -1.91
CA LEU A 45 5.14 24.61 -1.44
C LEU A 45 4.94 23.33 -0.62
N ALA A 46 3.80 23.17 0.06
CA ALA A 46 3.43 21.90 0.67
C ALA A 46 3.20 20.80 -0.38
N MET A 47 2.50 21.13 -1.48
CA MET A 47 2.34 20.20 -2.62
C MET A 47 3.69 19.84 -3.23
N ALA A 48 4.58 20.81 -3.43
CA ALA A 48 5.92 20.59 -3.94
C ALA A 48 6.79 19.72 -3.00
N ALA A 49 6.69 19.92 -1.69
CA ALA A 49 7.39 19.11 -0.69
C ALA A 49 6.90 17.64 -0.71
N GLY A 50 5.59 17.42 -0.80
CA GLY A 50 5.01 16.10 -0.98
C GLY A 50 5.44 15.44 -2.30
N MET A 51 5.47 16.20 -3.39
CA MET A 51 6.00 15.75 -4.69
C MET A 51 7.48 15.38 -4.61
N LEU A 52 8.30 16.12 -3.86
CA LEU A 52 9.73 15.85 -3.71
C LEU A 52 9.97 14.51 -3.00
N LEU A 53 9.25 14.24 -1.91
CA LEU A 53 9.32 12.92 -1.26
C LEU A 53 8.75 11.81 -2.14
N ALA A 54 7.71 12.08 -2.92
CA ALA A 54 7.21 11.13 -3.90
C ALA A 54 8.18 10.89 -5.06
N ALA A 55 8.99 11.88 -5.46
CA ALA A 55 10.06 11.73 -6.43
C ALA A 55 11.16 10.82 -5.87
N LEU A 56 11.52 10.99 -4.59
CA LEU A 56 12.45 10.10 -3.89
C LEU A 56 11.92 8.66 -3.85
N PHE A 57 10.63 8.47 -3.53
CA PHE A 57 9.98 7.16 -3.62
C PHE A 57 10.08 6.58 -5.03
N ALA A 58 9.70 7.36 -6.05
CA ALA A 58 9.72 6.93 -7.44
C ALA A 58 11.13 6.53 -7.89
N LEU A 59 12.14 7.29 -7.52
CA LEU A 59 13.53 6.97 -7.81
C LEU A 59 13.92 5.60 -7.23
N VAL A 60 13.68 5.39 -5.93
CA VAL A 60 14.11 4.15 -5.27
C VAL A 60 13.26 2.96 -5.72
N ALA A 61 11.94 3.10 -5.75
CA ALA A 61 11.04 1.99 -6.01
C ALA A 61 10.89 1.66 -7.51
N LEU A 62 10.90 2.66 -8.40
CA LEU A 62 10.66 2.44 -9.83
C LEU A 62 11.97 2.41 -10.64
N VAL A 63 12.95 3.28 -10.34
CA VAL A 63 14.22 3.31 -11.09
C VAL A 63 15.18 2.24 -10.58
N PHE A 64 15.37 2.13 -9.26
CA PHE A 64 16.20 1.07 -8.67
C PHE A 64 15.47 -0.24 -8.45
N THR A 65 14.19 -0.33 -8.84
CA THR A 65 13.37 -1.55 -8.76
C THR A 65 13.32 -2.16 -7.35
N ALA A 66 13.39 -1.33 -6.32
CA ALA A 66 13.29 -1.77 -4.94
C ALA A 66 11.86 -2.22 -4.59
N ASN A 67 11.74 -2.99 -3.50
CA ASN A 67 10.42 -3.41 -3.01
C ASN A 67 9.60 -2.19 -2.54
N GLN A 68 8.54 -1.88 -3.29
CA GLN A 68 7.63 -0.76 -3.04
C GLN A 68 7.10 -0.72 -1.61
N VAL A 69 6.81 -1.88 -1.01
CA VAL A 69 6.26 -1.94 0.35
C VAL A 69 7.29 -1.51 1.38
N ALA A 70 8.51 -2.06 1.28
CA ALA A 70 9.60 -1.72 2.19
C ALA A 70 10.03 -0.26 2.02
N THR A 71 10.18 0.20 0.77
CA THR A 71 10.53 1.59 0.47
C THR A 71 9.46 2.56 0.94
N GLY A 72 8.17 2.23 0.78
CA GLY A 72 7.06 3.06 1.23
C GLY A 72 7.00 3.18 2.75
N LEU A 73 7.17 2.06 3.47
CA LEU A 73 7.22 2.07 4.93
C LEU A 73 8.42 2.86 5.46
N ALA A 74 9.60 2.66 4.88
CA ALA A 74 10.80 3.41 5.22
C ALA A 74 10.61 4.91 4.97
N LEU A 75 9.96 5.27 3.87
CA LEU A 75 9.68 6.67 3.54
C LEU A 75 8.67 7.31 4.49
N THR A 76 7.69 6.57 5.00
CA THR A 76 6.80 7.07 6.06
C THR A 76 7.58 7.40 7.33
N ILE A 77 8.42 6.48 7.81
CA ILE A 77 9.25 6.71 9.00
C ILE A 77 10.19 7.90 8.78
N PHE A 78 10.83 7.95 7.61
CA PHE A 78 11.70 9.06 7.22
C PHE A 78 10.95 10.38 7.17
N GLY A 79 9.78 10.43 6.54
CA GLY A 79 8.97 11.65 6.42
C GLY A 79 8.44 12.14 7.76
N VAL A 80 8.01 11.23 8.65
CA VAL A 80 7.63 11.56 10.03
C VAL A 80 8.82 12.19 10.76
N GLY A 81 9.98 11.51 10.80
CA GLY A 81 11.17 12.02 11.49
C GLY A 81 11.70 13.34 10.90
N LEU A 82 11.74 13.45 9.57
CA LEU A 82 12.17 14.65 8.87
C LEU A 82 11.23 15.82 9.16
N SER A 83 9.92 15.58 9.20
CA SER A 83 8.93 16.62 9.53
C SER A 83 9.08 17.13 10.96
N SER A 84 9.30 16.25 11.94
CA SER A 84 9.59 16.63 13.33
C SER A 84 10.90 17.42 13.42
N PHE A 85 11.97 16.97 12.76
CA PHE A 85 13.27 17.66 12.77
C PHE A 85 13.19 19.07 12.19
N VAL A 86 12.58 19.24 11.00
CA VAL A 86 12.42 20.54 10.35
C VAL A 86 11.45 21.44 11.12
N GLY A 87 10.41 20.85 11.71
CA GLY A 87 9.34 21.55 12.41
C GLY A 87 9.62 21.91 13.86
N ALA A 88 10.70 21.39 14.48
CA ALA A 88 10.96 21.52 15.91
C ALA A 88 10.95 22.98 16.41
N ALA A 89 11.53 23.91 15.65
CA ALA A 89 11.59 25.33 16.01
C ALA A 89 10.26 26.11 15.79
N TRP A 90 9.29 25.46 15.16
CA TRP A 90 8.02 26.06 14.73
C TRP A 90 6.80 25.49 15.47
N VAL A 91 7.00 24.49 16.34
CA VAL A 91 5.93 23.88 17.13
C VAL A 91 5.24 24.92 18.00
N GLY A 92 3.90 24.91 18.01
CA GLY A 92 3.08 25.74 18.91
C GLY A 92 2.99 27.22 18.55
N LYS A 93 3.60 27.68 17.46
CA LYS A 93 3.39 29.05 16.97
C LYS A 93 1.99 29.16 16.34
N PRO A 94 1.18 30.17 16.67
CA PRO A 94 -0.11 30.37 16.03
C PRO A 94 0.06 31.02 14.65
N LEU A 95 -0.72 30.57 13.67
CA LEU A 95 -0.85 31.18 12.36
C LEU A 95 -2.28 31.73 12.21
N ALA A 96 -2.45 32.85 11.49
CA ALA A 96 -3.77 33.24 10.99
C ALA A 96 -4.14 32.33 9.82
N GLY A 97 -5.05 31.38 10.07
CA GLY A 97 -5.50 30.40 9.10
C GLY A 97 -6.39 30.99 8.00
N PHE A 98 -6.90 30.12 7.12
CA PHE A 98 -7.91 30.54 6.13
C PHE A 98 -9.18 31.00 6.85
N GLU A 99 -9.70 32.17 6.48
CA GLU A 99 -11.02 32.60 6.93
C GLU A 99 -12.12 31.92 6.08
N PRO A 100 -13.21 31.45 6.70
CA PRO A 100 -14.34 30.88 5.98
C PRO A 100 -14.98 31.91 5.06
N LEU A 101 -15.10 31.58 3.77
CA LEU A 101 -15.86 32.39 2.81
C LEU A 101 -17.35 32.16 3.05
N ALA A 102 -17.96 33.01 3.88
CA ALA A 102 -19.41 33.02 4.04
C ALA A 102 -20.04 33.77 2.86
N LEU A 103 -20.67 33.03 1.93
CA LEU A 103 -21.48 33.67 0.87
C LEU A 103 -22.76 34.25 1.52
N PRO A 104 -22.96 35.58 1.50
CA PRO A 104 -23.95 36.28 2.33
C PRO A 104 -25.41 36.17 1.86
N LEU A 105 -25.78 35.14 1.08
CA LEU A 105 -27.17 34.94 0.61
C LEU A 105 -27.64 33.48 0.64
N LEU A 106 -26.71 32.51 0.58
CA LEU A 106 -27.00 31.08 0.57
C LEU A 106 -26.72 30.39 1.92
N SER A 107 -26.08 31.11 2.84
CA SER A 107 -25.74 30.66 4.20
C SER A 107 -26.91 30.78 5.20
N GLU A 108 -27.99 31.47 4.83
CA GLU A 108 -29.17 31.68 5.69
C GLU A 108 -30.20 30.54 5.64
N ILE A 109 -30.05 29.58 4.72
CA ILE A 109 -30.91 28.39 4.70
C ILE A 109 -30.52 27.49 5.90
N PRO A 110 -31.43 27.24 6.86
CA PRO A 110 -31.11 26.43 8.04
C PRO A 110 -30.71 25.00 7.63
N LEU A 111 -29.78 24.41 8.39
CA LEU A 111 -29.16 23.09 8.18
C LEU A 111 -28.25 22.96 6.94
N ILE A 112 -28.75 23.21 5.72
CA ILE A 112 -28.00 22.92 4.48
C ILE A 112 -27.13 24.11 4.05
N GLY A 113 -27.63 25.34 4.28
CA GLY A 113 -26.98 26.58 3.87
C GLY A 113 -25.63 26.80 4.57
N ARG A 114 -25.61 26.71 5.91
CA ARG A 114 -24.36 26.82 6.69
C ARG A 114 -23.41 25.64 6.47
N MET A 115 -23.93 24.44 6.22
CA MET A 115 -23.09 23.25 6.08
C MET A 115 -22.35 23.21 4.74
N LEU A 116 -22.94 23.74 3.66
CA LEU A 116 -22.27 23.80 2.34
C LEU A 116 -21.65 25.16 2.01
N PHE A 117 -22.18 26.29 2.50
CA PHE A 117 -21.81 27.64 2.03
C PHE A 117 -21.00 28.48 3.02
N ALA A 118 -20.57 27.90 4.15
CA ALA A 118 -19.64 28.52 5.12
C ALA A 118 -18.37 27.67 5.28
N GLN A 119 -17.78 27.24 4.15
CA GLN A 119 -16.61 26.37 4.11
C GLN A 119 -15.37 27.12 3.59
N ASP A 120 -14.20 26.67 3.98
CA ASP A 120 -12.93 27.23 3.52
C ASP A 120 -12.70 26.98 2.02
N LEU A 121 -11.90 27.83 1.38
CA LEU A 121 -11.62 27.70 -0.05
C LEU A 121 -10.96 26.36 -0.42
N LEU A 122 -10.21 25.74 0.50
CA LEU A 122 -9.62 24.41 0.33
C LEU A 122 -10.68 23.29 0.27
N VAL A 123 -11.82 23.45 0.94
CA VAL A 123 -12.91 22.49 0.88
C VAL A 123 -13.55 22.52 -0.51
N TYR A 124 -13.84 23.70 -1.06
CA TYR A 124 -14.32 23.84 -2.44
C TYR A 124 -13.30 23.33 -3.47
N LEU A 125 -12.01 23.57 -3.23
CA LEU A 125 -10.94 23.00 -4.05
C LEU A 125 -10.97 21.47 -4.04
N SER A 126 -11.28 20.84 -2.90
CA SER A 126 -11.37 19.38 -2.79
C SER A 126 -12.49 18.79 -3.65
N PHE A 127 -13.66 19.44 -3.72
CA PHE A 127 -14.77 19.03 -4.59
C PHE A 127 -14.42 19.17 -6.07
N THR A 128 -13.78 20.30 -6.42
CA THR A 128 -13.31 20.54 -7.79
C THR A 128 -12.26 19.51 -8.21
N LEU A 129 -11.28 19.23 -7.34
CA LEU A 129 -10.27 18.19 -7.57
C LEU A 129 -10.89 16.81 -7.69
N PHE A 130 -11.88 16.49 -6.85
CA PHE A 130 -12.61 15.23 -6.94
C PHE A 130 -13.29 15.09 -8.31
N ALA A 131 -14.06 16.11 -8.74
CA ALA A 131 -14.75 16.10 -10.03
C ALA A 131 -13.76 15.97 -11.20
N LEU A 132 -12.64 16.71 -11.14
CA LEU A 132 -11.58 16.66 -12.15
C LEU A 132 -10.94 15.27 -12.22
N VAL A 133 -10.54 14.69 -11.09
CA VAL A 133 -9.94 13.35 -11.04
C VAL A 133 -10.94 12.29 -11.50
N ALA A 134 -12.20 12.38 -11.08
CA ALA A 134 -13.26 11.48 -11.53
C ALA A 134 -13.43 11.55 -13.06
N TRP A 135 -13.47 12.76 -13.63
CA TRP A 135 -13.55 12.95 -15.08
C TRP A 135 -12.31 12.39 -15.81
N VAL A 136 -11.11 12.68 -15.31
CA VAL A 136 -9.85 12.16 -15.87
C VAL A 136 -9.85 10.63 -15.87
N VAL A 137 -10.18 10.00 -14.75
CA VAL A 137 -10.15 8.54 -14.61
C VAL A 137 -11.24 7.86 -15.44
N LEU A 138 -12.44 8.46 -15.55
CA LEU A 138 -13.61 7.81 -16.18
C LEU A 138 -13.78 8.15 -17.66
N LYS A 139 -13.30 9.30 -18.13
CA LYS A 139 -13.63 9.82 -19.47
C LYS A 139 -12.41 10.22 -20.31
N SER A 140 -11.22 10.37 -19.73
CA SER A 140 -10.06 10.88 -20.47
C SER A 140 -9.14 9.77 -21.01
N ARG A 141 -8.35 10.11 -22.05
CA ARG A 141 -7.28 9.25 -22.59
C ARG A 141 -6.21 8.93 -21.53
N VAL A 142 -5.91 9.89 -20.64
CA VAL A 142 -4.93 9.71 -19.57
C VAL A 142 -5.37 8.61 -18.61
N GLY A 143 -6.67 8.57 -18.25
CA GLY A 143 -7.23 7.51 -17.41
C GLY A 143 -7.09 6.12 -18.03
N LEU A 144 -7.35 5.99 -19.33
CA LEU A 144 -7.16 4.73 -20.07
C LEU A 144 -5.68 4.29 -20.13
N ILE A 145 -4.77 5.24 -20.34
CA ILE A 145 -3.32 4.97 -20.35
C ILE A 145 -2.85 4.48 -18.97
N ILE A 146 -3.27 5.14 -17.89
CA ILE A 146 -2.94 4.73 -16.52
C ILE A 146 -3.45 3.32 -16.24
N GLN A 147 -4.70 3.01 -16.64
CA GLN A 147 -5.27 1.68 -16.46
C GLN A 147 -4.55 0.61 -17.28
N ALA A 148 -4.19 0.89 -18.54
CA ALA A 148 -3.44 -0.04 -19.37
C ALA A 148 -2.06 -0.37 -18.76
N VAL A 149 -1.35 0.66 -18.27
CA VAL A 149 -0.04 0.53 -17.61
C VAL A 149 -0.14 -0.24 -16.28
N GLY A 150 -1.24 -0.07 -15.54
CA GLY A 150 -1.50 -0.78 -14.29
C GLY A 150 -1.88 -2.25 -14.49
N GLU A 151 -2.66 -2.56 -15.54
CA GLU A 151 -3.12 -3.92 -15.81
C GLU A 151 -2.00 -4.80 -16.41
N ASN A 152 -1.28 -4.30 -17.42
CA ASN A 152 -0.16 -5.03 -18.00
C ASN A 152 0.91 -4.06 -18.53
N PRO A 153 2.01 -3.82 -17.77
CA PRO A 153 3.07 -2.90 -18.21
C PRO A 153 3.80 -3.39 -19.46
N ASP A 154 3.96 -4.70 -19.64
CA ASP A 154 4.70 -5.25 -20.78
C ASP A 154 3.92 -5.04 -22.09
N ALA A 155 2.61 -5.26 -22.05
CA ALA A 155 1.72 -4.98 -23.19
C ALA A 155 1.65 -3.47 -23.49
N ALA A 156 1.62 -2.62 -22.46
CA ALA A 156 1.64 -1.17 -22.64
C ALA A 156 2.95 -0.69 -23.29
N SER A 157 4.09 -1.25 -22.87
CA SER A 157 5.41 -0.97 -23.47
C SER A 157 5.50 -1.43 -24.92
N ALA A 158 4.93 -2.59 -25.25
CA ALA A 158 4.85 -3.10 -26.62
C ALA A 158 4.02 -2.19 -27.56
N MET A 159 3.03 -1.48 -27.01
CA MET A 159 2.26 -0.45 -27.75
C MET A 159 2.97 0.91 -27.81
N GLY A 160 4.18 1.04 -27.27
CA GLY A 160 4.98 2.27 -27.28
C GLY A 160 4.67 3.27 -26.17
N LEU A 161 3.90 2.90 -25.15
CA LEU A 161 3.62 3.78 -24.01
C LEU A 161 4.80 3.82 -23.03
N PRO A 162 5.24 5.00 -22.57
CA PRO A 162 6.35 5.11 -21.63
C PRO A 162 5.91 4.76 -20.19
N VAL A 163 5.87 3.47 -19.88
CA VAL A 163 5.42 2.89 -18.60
C VAL A 163 6.05 3.59 -17.38
N LEU A 164 7.38 3.76 -17.39
CA LEU A 164 8.10 4.37 -16.28
C LEU A 164 7.66 5.82 -16.05
N ARG A 165 7.48 6.61 -17.13
CA ARG A 165 7.04 8.00 -17.02
C ARG A 165 5.62 8.10 -16.48
N VAL A 166 4.71 7.26 -16.96
CA VAL A 166 3.30 7.25 -16.50
C VAL A 166 3.23 6.91 -15.01
N ARG A 167 3.96 5.87 -14.56
CA ARG A 167 4.01 5.48 -13.14
C ARG A 167 4.63 6.56 -12.27
N THR A 168 5.74 7.17 -12.70
CA THR A 168 6.37 8.27 -11.96
C THR A 168 5.44 9.47 -11.84
N LEU A 169 4.76 9.88 -12.91
CA LEU A 169 3.79 10.98 -12.87
C LEU A 169 2.60 10.69 -11.95
N ALA A 170 2.10 9.45 -11.94
CA ALA A 170 1.04 9.02 -11.02
C ALA A 170 1.48 9.13 -9.55
N VAL A 171 2.70 8.68 -9.24
CA VAL A 171 3.30 8.78 -7.90
C VAL A 171 3.50 10.23 -7.48
N LEU A 172 4.02 11.08 -8.36
CA LEU A 172 4.21 12.51 -8.09
C LEU A 172 2.86 13.20 -7.81
N PHE A 173 1.82 12.88 -8.57
CA PHE A 173 0.48 13.36 -8.31
C PHE A 173 -0.04 12.90 -6.93
N GLY A 174 0.21 11.64 -6.56
CA GLY A 174 -0.06 11.12 -5.22
C GLY A 174 0.62 11.93 -4.12
N GLY A 175 1.91 12.22 -4.29
CA GLY A 175 2.70 13.08 -3.41
C GLY A 175 2.15 14.50 -3.29
N ALA A 176 1.78 15.12 -4.41
CA ALA A 176 1.15 16.44 -4.41
C ALA A 176 -0.16 16.45 -3.61
N MET A 177 -0.99 15.42 -3.77
CA MET A 177 -2.27 15.27 -3.06
C MET A 177 -2.10 14.91 -1.58
N ALA A 178 -0.98 14.29 -1.19
CA ALA A 178 -0.60 14.08 0.20
C ALA A 178 -0.11 15.40 0.84
N GLY A 179 0.75 16.15 0.13
CA GLY A 179 1.22 17.47 0.55
C GLY A 179 0.08 18.48 0.71
N LEU A 180 -0.88 18.51 -0.23
CA LEU A 180 -2.09 19.34 -0.13
C LEU A 180 -2.94 18.99 1.11
N ALA A 181 -3.06 17.70 1.43
CA ALA A 181 -3.76 17.27 2.65
C ALA A 181 -3.01 17.72 3.91
N GLY A 182 -1.67 17.72 3.87
CA GLY A 182 -0.83 18.27 4.93
C GLY A 182 -1.04 19.77 5.13
N ALA A 183 -1.04 20.54 4.04
CA ALA A 183 -1.34 21.98 4.09
C ALA A 183 -2.72 22.26 4.69
N TYR A 184 -3.73 21.46 4.35
CA TYR A 184 -5.05 21.59 4.96
C TYR A 184 -5.01 21.36 6.48
N LEU A 185 -4.24 20.37 6.97
CA LEU A 185 -4.11 20.09 8.39
C LEU A 185 -3.50 21.27 9.16
N SER A 186 -2.40 21.85 8.67
CA SER A 186 -1.63 22.88 9.38
C SER A 186 -2.07 24.33 9.11
N LEU A 187 -2.82 24.60 8.03
CA LEU A 187 -3.24 25.96 7.66
C LEU A 187 -4.74 26.22 7.87
N ALA A 188 -5.60 25.20 7.78
CA ALA A 188 -7.05 25.36 7.88
C ALA A 188 -7.64 24.60 9.07
N TYR A 189 -7.33 23.31 9.22
CA TYR A 189 -7.94 22.48 10.26
C TYR A 189 -7.48 22.86 11.67
N THR A 190 -6.18 23.04 11.86
CA THR A 190 -5.62 23.58 13.10
C THR A 190 -4.44 24.46 12.70
N PRO A 191 -4.58 25.80 12.72
CA PRO A 191 -3.59 26.73 12.16
C PRO A 191 -2.36 26.87 13.08
N MET A 192 -1.70 25.74 13.32
CA MET A 192 -0.49 25.57 14.11
C MET A 192 0.23 24.30 13.64
N TRP A 193 1.55 24.27 13.80
CA TRP A 193 2.33 23.04 13.64
C TRP A 193 2.44 22.27 14.96
N ALA A 194 2.18 20.98 14.90
CA ALA A 194 2.41 20.01 15.97
C ALA A 194 2.95 18.72 15.37
N GLU A 195 3.86 18.07 16.11
CA GLU A 195 4.41 16.79 15.70
C GLU A 195 3.31 15.73 15.61
N ASN A 196 3.41 14.89 14.58
CA ASN A 196 2.46 13.79 14.34
C ASN A 196 0.98 14.23 14.30
N MET A 197 0.69 15.47 13.87
CA MET A 197 -0.68 16.02 13.75
C MET A 197 -1.62 15.22 12.82
N SER A 198 -1.03 14.42 11.93
CA SER A 198 -1.76 13.53 11.01
C SER A 198 -2.57 12.48 11.76
N ALA A 199 -2.10 12.02 12.93
CA ALA A 199 -2.74 11.01 13.77
C ALA A 199 -3.15 9.74 12.99
N GLY A 200 -2.35 9.31 12.01
CA GLY A 200 -2.61 8.11 11.22
C GLY A 200 -3.65 8.27 10.10
N ARG A 201 -4.08 9.49 9.78
CA ARG A 201 -5.00 9.77 8.66
C ARG A 201 -4.50 9.28 7.30
N GLY A 202 -3.20 9.18 7.10
CA GLY A 202 -2.65 8.61 5.87
C GLY A 202 -2.87 7.11 5.72
N TRP A 203 -2.79 6.36 6.82
CA TRP A 203 -3.12 4.93 6.82
C TRP A 203 -4.60 4.68 6.52
N ILE A 204 -5.46 5.56 7.04
CA ILE A 204 -6.89 5.54 6.74
C ILE A 204 -7.12 5.78 5.24
N ALA A 205 -6.39 6.71 4.62
CA ALA A 205 -6.50 6.96 3.18
C ALA A 205 -6.15 5.72 2.35
N LEU A 206 -5.10 4.98 2.70
CA LEU A 206 -4.75 3.71 2.04
C LEU A 206 -5.86 2.67 2.20
N ALA A 207 -6.41 2.51 3.41
CA ALA A 207 -7.50 1.57 3.68
C ALA A 207 -8.75 1.90 2.85
N LEU A 208 -9.09 3.19 2.71
CA LEU A 208 -10.24 3.65 1.92
C LEU A 208 -10.11 3.28 0.44
N VAL A 209 -8.92 3.34 -0.15
CA VAL A 209 -8.72 2.97 -1.56
C VAL A 209 -8.98 1.50 -1.80
N VAL A 210 -8.49 0.64 -0.91
CA VAL A 210 -8.72 -0.80 -0.94
C VAL A 210 -10.22 -1.11 -0.82
N PHE A 211 -10.91 -0.49 0.15
CA PHE A 211 -12.35 -0.68 0.35
C PHE A 211 -13.20 -0.11 -0.78
N ALA A 212 -12.75 0.97 -1.42
CA ALA A 212 -13.38 1.51 -2.61
C ALA A 212 -13.23 0.59 -3.83
N SER A 213 -12.35 -0.41 -3.77
CA SER A 213 -11.98 -1.29 -4.89
C SER A 213 -11.64 -0.50 -6.14
N TRP A 214 -10.81 0.55 -5.98
CA TRP A 214 -10.37 1.44 -7.06
C TRP A 214 -11.51 2.18 -7.81
N ARG A 215 -12.74 2.23 -7.26
CA ARG A 215 -13.86 3.02 -7.80
C ARG A 215 -13.96 4.38 -7.13
N VAL A 216 -13.82 5.44 -7.93
CA VAL A 216 -13.81 6.85 -7.47
C VAL A 216 -15.05 7.21 -6.64
N TRP A 217 -16.25 6.79 -7.08
CA TRP A 217 -17.50 7.09 -6.36
C TRP A 217 -17.60 6.43 -4.99
N ARG A 218 -17.08 5.19 -4.85
CA ARG A 218 -17.05 4.48 -3.55
C ARG A 218 -16.02 5.10 -2.61
N LEU A 219 -14.94 5.65 -3.16
CA LEU A 219 -13.93 6.36 -2.39
C LEU A 219 -14.51 7.61 -1.72
N LEU A 220 -15.32 8.39 -2.44
CA LEU A 220 -15.99 9.57 -1.90
C LEU A 220 -16.92 9.22 -0.74
N LEU A 221 -17.79 8.22 -0.95
CA LEU A 221 -18.71 7.74 0.09
C LEU A 221 -17.95 7.26 1.34
N GLY A 222 -16.89 6.47 1.16
CA GLY A 222 -16.06 5.99 2.26
C GLY A 222 -15.38 7.13 3.02
N ALA A 223 -14.86 8.12 2.32
CA ALA A 223 -14.22 9.29 2.93
C ALA A 223 -15.22 10.12 3.76
N TYR A 224 -16.44 10.35 3.25
CA TYR A 224 -17.47 11.07 4.01
C TYR A 224 -17.95 10.29 5.23
N LEU A 225 -18.15 8.97 5.11
CA LEU A 225 -18.52 8.13 6.24
C LEU A 225 -17.45 8.18 7.34
N PHE A 226 -16.17 8.10 6.97
CA PHE A 226 -15.07 8.17 7.92
C PHE A 226 -14.95 9.56 8.57
N GLY A 227 -15.09 10.63 7.78
CA GLY A 227 -15.10 12.00 8.29
C GLY A 227 -16.25 12.25 9.26
N LEU A 228 -17.46 11.81 8.91
CA LEU A 228 -18.64 11.92 9.77
C LEU A 228 -18.45 11.15 11.09
N ALA A 229 -17.92 9.93 11.05
CA ALA A 229 -17.63 9.16 12.26
C ALA A 229 -16.56 9.84 13.15
N SER A 230 -15.56 10.46 12.53
CA SER A 230 -14.48 11.18 13.24
C SER A 230 -14.99 12.43 13.96
N ILE A 231 -15.87 13.20 13.31
CA ILE A 231 -16.46 14.41 13.91
C ILE A 231 -17.53 14.05 14.95
N LEU A 232 -18.33 13.00 14.70
CA LEU A 232 -19.36 12.55 15.64
C LEU A 232 -18.75 12.19 17.00
N HIS A 233 -17.58 11.55 17.00
CA HIS A 233 -16.79 11.31 18.21
C HIS A 233 -16.48 12.61 18.98
N LEU A 234 -15.97 13.63 18.27
CA LEU A 234 -15.58 14.91 18.87
C LEU A 234 -16.80 15.68 19.42
N VAL A 235 -17.92 15.66 18.70
CA VAL A 235 -19.17 16.31 19.13
C VAL A 235 -19.80 15.57 20.31
N ALA A 236 -19.80 14.24 20.31
CA ALA A 236 -20.32 13.42 21.41
C ALA A 236 -19.55 13.67 22.72
N GLN A 237 -18.23 13.90 22.64
CA GLN A 237 -17.42 14.31 23.78
C GLN A 237 -17.77 15.73 24.26
N GLY A 238 -18.00 16.67 23.33
CA GLY A 238 -18.38 18.04 23.66
C GLY A 238 -19.75 18.16 24.34
N LEU A 239 -20.68 17.24 24.06
CA LEU A 239 -22.01 17.18 24.69
C LEU A 239 -22.00 16.56 26.10
N GLY A 240 -20.84 16.11 26.60
CA GLY A 240 -20.70 15.60 27.97
C GLY A 240 -21.40 14.26 28.21
N LEU A 241 -21.61 13.44 27.17
CA LEU A 241 -22.09 12.07 27.34
C LEU A 241 -21.11 11.32 28.26
N ALA A 242 -21.60 10.71 29.34
CA ALA A 242 -20.83 9.97 30.35
C ALA A 242 -20.24 8.63 29.83
N ILE A 243 -19.89 8.58 28.55
CA ILE A 243 -19.25 7.45 27.90
C ILE A 243 -17.74 7.70 27.91
N PRO A 244 -16.91 6.74 28.35
CA PRO A 244 -15.47 6.90 28.36
C PRO A 244 -14.95 7.26 26.96
N SER A 245 -14.07 8.26 26.88
CA SER A 245 -13.50 8.78 25.64
C SER A 245 -12.86 7.70 24.76
N ASN A 246 -12.25 6.69 25.38
CA ASN A 246 -11.68 5.53 24.72
C ASN A 246 -12.72 4.73 23.92
N LEU A 247 -13.96 4.60 24.41
CA LEU A 247 -15.02 3.86 23.73
C LEU A 247 -15.59 4.66 22.56
N LEU A 248 -15.74 5.99 22.74
CA LEU A 248 -16.13 6.88 21.65
C LEU A 248 -15.05 6.92 20.55
N ALA A 249 -13.77 6.81 20.90
CA ALA A 249 -12.67 6.80 19.93
C ALA A 249 -12.66 5.53 19.05
N MET A 250 -13.37 4.46 19.46
CA MET A 250 -13.55 3.26 18.66
C MET A 250 -14.62 3.39 17.55
N LEU A 251 -15.51 4.40 17.62
CA LEU A 251 -16.59 4.63 16.64
C LEU A 251 -16.16 4.63 15.18
N PRO A 252 -15.11 5.34 14.75
CA PRO A 252 -14.68 5.32 13.35
C PRO A 252 -14.27 3.91 12.87
N TYR A 253 -13.71 3.08 13.74
CA TYR A 253 -13.36 1.70 13.41
C TYR A 253 -14.60 0.79 13.36
N VAL A 254 -15.56 0.97 14.27
CA VAL A 254 -16.83 0.22 14.25
C VAL A 254 -17.63 0.57 12.99
N ALA A 255 -17.67 1.85 12.62
CA ALA A 255 -18.32 2.31 11.40
C ALA A 255 -17.71 1.67 10.14
N THR A 256 -16.38 1.57 10.06
CA THR A 256 -15.72 0.90 8.92
C THR A 256 -16.05 -0.60 8.87
N ILE A 257 -16.05 -1.31 10.01
CA ILE A 257 -16.47 -2.72 10.08
C ILE A 257 -17.91 -2.89 9.58
N LEU A 258 -18.84 -2.06 10.04
CA LEU A 258 -20.24 -2.10 9.61
C LEU A 258 -20.39 -1.88 8.10
N VAL A 259 -19.68 -0.89 7.55
CA VAL A 259 -19.68 -0.60 6.12
C VAL A 259 -19.13 -1.79 5.33
N LEU A 260 -18.10 -2.47 5.80
CA LEU A 260 -17.56 -3.67 5.15
C LEU A 260 -18.53 -4.85 5.20
N VAL A 261 -19.22 -5.04 6.33
CA VAL A 261 -20.26 -6.07 6.46
C VAL A 261 -21.42 -5.77 5.50
N LEU A 262 -21.83 -4.50 5.36
CA LEU A 262 -22.87 -4.08 4.42
C LEU A 262 -22.45 -4.26 2.96
N LEU A 263 -21.22 -3.86 2.60
CA LEU A 263 -20.69 -4.02 1.24
C LEU A 263 -20.47 -5.49 0.87
N SER A 264 -20.05 -6.33 1.81
CA SER A 264 -19.90 -7.78 1.56
C SER A 264 -21.23 -8.51 1.39
N ARG A 265 -22.34 -7.91 1.86
CA ARG A 265 -23.71 -8.38 1.63
C ARG A 265 -24.30 -7.91 0.31
N MET A 266 -23.70 -6.94 -0.38
CA MET A 266 -24.16 -6.55 -1.71
C MET A 266 -23.77 -7.64 -2.72
N PRO A 267 -24.72 -8.17 -3.52
CA PRO A 267 -24.38 -9.13 -4.57
C PRO A 267 -23.34 -8.51 -5.51
N CYS A 268 -22.38 -9.32 -5.95
CA CYS A 268 -21.33 -8.90 -6.88
C CYS A 268 -21.94 -8.08 -8.02
N ALA A 269 -21.53 -6.82 -8.15
CA ALA A 269 -21.91 -6.00 -9.29
C ALA A 269 -21.48 -6.69 -10.60
N PRO A 270 -22.20 -6.51 -11.73
CA PRO A 270 -22.14 -7.38 -12.92
C PRO A 270 -20.79 -7.48 -13.67
N GLY A 271 -19.74 -6.79 -13.21
CA GLY A 271 -18.41 -6.82 -13.82
C GLY A 271 -17.50 -7.96 -13.33
N CYS A 272 -17.92 -8.72 -12.31
CA CYS A 272 -17.11 -9.82 -11.77
C CYS A 272 -17.08 -11.07 -12.66
N MET A 273 -17.88 -11.14 -13.73
CA MET A 273 -17.93 -12.32 -14.60
C MET A 273 -16.72 -12.46 -15.53
N HIS A 274 -15.99 -11.38 -15.84
CA HIS A 274 -14.80 -11.45 -16.71
C HIS A 274 -13.49 -11.75 -15.97
N ARG A 275 -13.50 -11.90 -14.64
CA ARG A 275 -12.27 -12.14 -13.87
C ARG A 275 -12.32 -13.38 -12.96
N CYS A 276 -13.25 -14.29 -13.24
CA CYS A 276 -13.07 -15.69 -12.85
C CYS A 276 -12.53 -16.44 -14.07
N PRO A 277 -11.31 -17.00 -14.02
CA PRO A 277 -11.03 -18.18 -14.84
C PRO A 277 -12.14 -19.17 -14.48
N SER A 278 -12.95 -19.55 -15.47
CA SER A 278 -13.93 -20.60 -15.29
C SER A 278 -13.20 -21.79 -14.68
N ALA A 279 -13.52 -22.12 -13.43
CA ALA A 279 -13.22 -23.42 -12.87
C ALA A 279 -14.10 -24.41 -13.64
N SER A 280 -13.66 -24.77 -14.86
CA SER A 280 -14.27 -25.84 -15.62
C SER A 280 -14.00 -27.12 -14.86
N ARG A 281 -15.08 -27.70 -14.34
CA ARG A 281 -15.12 -29.08 -13.90
C ARG A 281 -14.49 -29.95 -14.98
N GLY A 282 -13.45 -30.70 -14.58
CA GLY A 282 -13.08 -31.97 -15.16
C GLY A 282 -12.88 -32.00 -16.68
N SER A 283 -11.73 -31.55 -17.15
CA SER A 283 -11.08 -32.24 -18.28
C SER A 283 -9.58 -32.33 -17.99
N ARG A 284 -9.06 -33.56 -17.97
CA ARG A 284 -7.62 -33.85 -17.93
C ARG A 284 -7.06 -33.50 -19.30
N ASP A 285 -6.76 -32.24 -19.54
CA ASP A 285 -6.01 -31.83 -20.72
C ASP A 285 -4.79 -31.01 -20.26
N THR A 286 -3.66 -31.71 -20.08
CA THR A 286 -2.37 -31.16 -19.61
C THR A 286 -1.67 -30.31 -20.68
N ARG A 287 -2.41 -29.77 -21.65
CA ARG A 287 -1.89 -29.07 -22.83
C ARG A 287 -1.49 -27.61 -22.55
N TRP A 288 -1.81 -27.08 -21.37
CA TRP A 288 -1.63 -25.66 -21.02
C TRP A 288 -0.75 -25.38 -19.79
N LEU A 289 0.08 -26.33 -19.36
CA LEU A 289 1.11 -26.02 -18.35
C LEU A 289 2.25 -25.23 -18.99
N PRO A 290 2.57 -24.00 -18.53
CA PRO A 290 3.80 -23.32 -18.91
C PRO A 290 4.96 -24.00 -18.16
N GLY A 291 5.74 -24.81 -18.87
CA GLY A 291 6.96 -25.43 -18.33
C GLY A 291 8.22 -24.64 -18.74
N PRO A 292 9.27 -24.60 -17.91
CA PRO A 292 10.58 -24.03 -18.26
C PRO A 292 11.50 -25.01 -19.03
N TYR A 293 10.96 -26.05 -19.67
CA TYR A 293 11.73 -27.00 -20.46
C TYR A 293 11.02 -27.35 -21.77
N ARG A 294 11.18 -26.50 -22.80
CA ARG A 294 11.11 -26.94 -24.20
C ARG A 294 12.55 -27.03 -24.71
N GLN A 295 13.19 -28.18 -24.52
CA GLN A 295 14.34 -28.51 -25.34
C GLN A 295 13.84 -28.76 -26.78
N PRO A 296 14.49 -28.22 -27.82
CA PRO A 296 14.17 -28.60 -29.18
C PRO A 296 14.54 -30.07 -29.38
N LEU A 297 13.58 -30.91 -29.77
CA LEU A 297 13.87 -32.27 -30.21
C LEU A 297 14.81 -32.21 -31.42
N ALA A 298 15.94 -32.91 -31.32
CA ALA A 298 16.81 -33.19 -32.47
C ALA A 298 16.06 -33.97 -33.56
N PRO A 299 16.37 -33.76 -34.85
CA PRO A 299 15.75 -34.52 -35.93
C PRO A 299 16.19 -35.99 -35.89
N PRO A 300 15.33 -36.95 -36.31
CA PRO A 300 15.67 -38.36 -36.28
C PRO A 300 16.78 -38.68 -37.29
N ALA A 301 17.84 -39.32 -36.80
CA ALA A 301 18.93 -39.84 -37.62
C ALA A 301 18.42 -40.98 -38.52
N THR A 302 18.35 -40.73 -39.83
CA THR A 302 18.27 -41.77 -40.85
C THR A 302 19.61 -42.50 -40.91
N GLY A 303 19.68 -43.70 -40.32
CA GLY A 303 20.83 -44.59 -40.50
C GLY A 303 20.76 -45.32 -41.84
N PRO A 304 21.88 -45.45 -42.59
CA PRO A 304 21.98 -46.40 -43.69
C PRO A 304 22.32 -47.80 -43.17
N ARG A 305 21.67 -48.81 -43.77
CA ARG A 305 21.93 -50.23 -43.56
C ARG A 305 23.34 -50.60 -44.05
N THR A 306 24.20 -51.17 -43.19
CA THR A 306 25.29 -52.08 -43.59
C THR A 306 25.55 -53.16 -42.53
N ARG A 307 26.04 -54.31 -43.03
CA ARG A 307 26.18 -55.66 -42.42
C ARG A 307 27.27 -55.77 -41.34
N PRO A 308 27.31 -56.87 -40.54
CA PRO A 308 28.20 -57.01 -39.40
C PRO A 308 29.58 -57.57 -39.78
N ALA A 309 30.64 -57.11 -39.13
CA ALA A 309 31.95 -57.76 -39.14
C ALA A 309 32.78 -57.50 -37.87
N ARG A 310 33.03 -58.60 -37.15
CA ARG A 310 34.20 -59.03 -36.34
C ARG A 310 35.27 -58.01 -35.83
N ARG A 311 35.52 -58.21 -34.52
CA ARG A 311 36.80 -58.43 -33.78
C ARG A 311 37.72 -57.27 -33.36
N SER A 312 38.07 -57.40 -32.07
CA SER A 312 39.36 -57.23 -31.37
C SER A 312 39.89 -55.83 -31.03
N GLY A 313 40.24 -55.65 -29.75
CA GLY A 313 41.24 -54.67 -29.29
C GLY A 313 40.95 -54.03 -27.93
N SER A 314 41.55 -54.55 -26.86
CA SER A 314 41.71 -53.92 -25.54
C SER A 314 42.86 -52.87 -25.55
N PRO A 315 43.32 -52.33 -24.39
CA PRO A 315 42.77 -51.20 -23.63
C PRO A 315 43.81 -50.06 -23.42
N ARG A 316 43.37 -48.86 -23.01
CA ARG A 316 44.12 -47.75 -22.35
C ARG A 316 43.21 -46.51 -22.44
N SER A 317 42.99 -45.63 -21.48
CA SER A 317 43.63 -45.29 -20.20
C SER A 317 42.66 -44.39 -19.40
N MET A 318 42.73 -44.51 -18.08
CA MET A 318 42.09 -43.77 -16.96
C MET A 318 42.05 -42.23 -17.08
N PRO A 319 41.58 -41.47 -16.05
CA PRO A 319 40.31 -41.53 -15.28
C PRO A 319 39.70 -40.10 -15.18
N TRP A 320 38.58 -39.92 -14.47
CA TRP A 320 38.33 -38.85 -13.46
C TRP A 320 36.82 -38.78 -13.15
N LEU A 321 36.50 -39.44 -12.03
CA LEU A 321 35.49 -39.13 -11.01
C LEU A 321 34.06 -38.68 -11.40
N ARG A 322 33.17 -39.66 -11.24
CA ARG A 322 31.74 -39.53 -10.92
C ARG A 322 31.55 -38.75 -9.61
N GLU A 323 30.58 -37.83 -9.60
CA GLU A 323 29.81 -37.52 -8.39
C GLU A 323 28.44 -38.21 -8.42
N PRO A 324 27.88 -38.58 -7.24
CA PRO A 324 26.72 -39.44 -7.12
C PRO A 324 25.40 -38.66 -7.12
N GLY A 325 24.38 -39.23 -7.75
CA GLY A 325 23.00 -38.73 -7.68
C GLY A 325 22.35 -38.90 -6.30
N ARG A 326 21.61 -37.86 -5.88
CA ARG A 326 20.42 -37.89 -5.02
C ARG A 326 19.42 -36.95 -5.69
N GLY A 327 18.36 -37.43 -6.34
CA GLY A 327 17.09 -37.81 -5.71
C GLY A 327 16.14 -36.59 -5.71
N PRO A 328 14.96 -36.63 -6.38
CA PRO A 328 14.12 -35.45 -6.52
C PRO A 328 13.41 -35.12 -5.20
N HIS A 329 13.69 -33.93 -4.66
CA HIS A 329 12.93 -33.36 -3.57
C HIS A 329 11.49 -33.10 -4.03
N ARG A 330 10.53 -33.83 -3.45
CA ARG A 330 9.10 -33.52 -3.54
C ARG A 330 8.84 -32.15 -2.89
N CYS A 331 8.66 -31.10 -3.69
CA CYS A 331 8.02 -29.87 -3.21
C CYS A 331 6.54 -30.15 -2.91
N ARG A 332 6.19 -30.20 -1.62
CA ARG A 332 4.78 -30.11 -1.19
C ARG A 332 4.25 -28.75 -1.62
N ALA A 333 3.14 -28.76 -2.37
CA ALA A 333 2.36 -27.57 -2.66
C ALA A 333 1.94 -26.91 -1.33
N ILE A 334 2.25 -25.62 -1.18
CA ILE A 334 1.83 -24.81 -0.04
C ILE A 334 0.35 -24.52 -0.23
N ASP A 335 -0.47 -25.14 0.62
CA ASP A 335 -1.90 -24.90 0.71
C ASP A 335 -2.16 -23.45 1.15
N SER A 336 -2.95 -22.71 0.37
CA SER A 336 -3.22 -21.28 0.52
C SER A 336 -3.75 -20.86 1.91
N ARG A 337 -4.37 -21.78 2.65
CA ARG A 337 -4.81 -21.54 4.04
C ARG A 337 -3.66 -21.51 5.05
N SER A 338 -2.57 -22.23 4.78
CA SER A 338 -1.39 -22.26 5.65
C SER A 338 -0.53 -21.00 5.53
N ALA A 339 -0.58 -20.30 4.39
CA ALA A 339 0.09 -19.02 4.18
C ALA A 339 -0.61 -17.86 4.93
N GLN A 340 -1.94 -17.86 4.97
CA GLN A 340 -2.71 -16.90 5.76
C GLN A 340 -2.57 -17.12 7.27
N ALA A 341 -2.53 -18.37 7.74
CA ALA A 341 -2.28 -18.69 9.15
C ALA A 341 -0.85 -18.31 9.58
N LYS A 342 0.16 -18.50 8.70
CA LYS A 342 1.56 -18.10 8.97
C LYS A 342 1.76 -16.60 9.01
N ALA A 343 1.06 -15.84 8.16
CA ALA A 343 1.09 -14.37 8.20
C ALA A 343 0.45 -13.82 9.49
N TRP A 344 -0.60 -14.49 10.00
CA TRP A 344 -1.23 -14.13 11.28
C TRP A 344 -0.37 -14.50 12.49
N SER A 345 0.33 -15.63 12.49
CA SER A 345 1.20 -16.02 13.62
C SER A 345 2.45 -15.15 13.76
N MET A 346 2.94 -14.54 12.66
CA MET A 346 4.07 -13.61 12.70
C MET A 346 3.71 -12.23 13.31
N LEU A 347 2.43 -11.86 13.32
CA LEU A 347 1.92 -10.62 13.90
C LEU A 347 1.71 -10.69 15.43
N GLN A 348 1.78 -11.88 16.05
CA GLN A 348 1.45 -12.08 17.48
C GLN A 348 2.63 -12.48 18.39
N GLY A 349 3.87 -12.51 17.90
CA GLY A 349 5.06 -12.64 18.76
C GLY A 349 5.14 -13.90 19.65
N GLN A 350 4.48 -15.00 19.28
CA GLN A 350 4.53 -16.27 20.03
C GLN A 350 5.65 -17.19 19.48
N PRO A 351 6.49 -17.82 20.32
CA PRO A 351 7.53 -18.73 19.87
C PRO A 351 6.94 -20.07 19.41
N PHE A 352 7.25 -20.49 18.19
CA PHE A 352 6.74 -21.72 17.59
C PHE A 352 7.49 -22.95 18.17
N ARG A 353 6.80 -23.81 18.93
CA ARG A 353 7.25 -25.18 19.23
C ARG A 353 7.08 -26.04 17.97
N ALA A 354 8.17 -26.65 17.50
CA ALA A 354 8.16 -27.59 16.39
C ALA A 354 7.44 -28.91 16.78
N PRO A 355 6.69 -29.55 15.85
CA PRO A 355 6.07 -30.85 16.10
C PRO A 355 7.12 -31.97 16.03
N CYS A 356 7.08 -32.85 17.05
CA CYS A 356 7.89 -34.04 17.20
C CYS A 356 7.79 -34.96 15.97
N LEU A 357 8.93 -35.32 15.40
CA LEU A 357 9.06 -36.42 14.44
C LEU A 357 9.55 -37.66 15.21
N HIS A 358 8.68 -38.65 15.36
CA HIS A 358 9.00 -39.99 15.85
C HIS A 358 9.67 -40.80 14.72
N ILE A 359 10.94 -41.17 14.85
CA ILE A 359 11.53 -42.41 14.29
C ILE A 359 12.70 -42.86 15.20
N GLY A 360 12.55 -44.04 15.83
CA GLY A 360 13.57 -45.09 16.06
C GLY A 360 14.81 -44.83 16.95
N GLU A 361 14.81 -45.46 18.13
CA GLU A 361 15.94 -45.75 19.06
C GLU A 361 17.08 -46.64 18.46
N PRO A 362 18.13 -47.07 19.22
CA PRO A 362 18.83 -46.49 20.40
C PRO A 362 20.36 -46.43 20.22
N GLY A 363 21.08 -45.73 21.12
CA GLY A 363 22.45 -46.12 21.47
C GLY A 363 23.54 -45.04 21.48
N GLN A 364 24.12 -44.88 22.67
CA GLN A 364 25.51 -44.52 22.98
C GLN A 364 25.98 -43.05 23.06
N LEU A 365 26.37 -42.71 24.31
CA LEU A 365 27.56 -41.96 24.75
C LEU A 365 27.51 -40.40 24.76
N ARG A 366 27.00 -39.85 25.89
CA ARG A 366 27.68 -39.09 26.99
C ARG A 366 28.84 -38.09 26.68
N PRO A 367 29.18 -37.16 27.61
CA PRO A 367 28.87 -35.71 27.56
C PRO A 367 30.12 -34.81 27.51
N VAL A 368 29.98 -33.51 27.16
CA VAL A 368 31.03 -32.50 27.41
C VAL A 368 30.43 -31.15 27.86
N LEU A 369 30.78 -30.78 29.10
CA LEU A 369 30.89 -29.45 29.76
C LEU A 369 29.72 -28.44 29.63
N GLN A 370 28.94 -28.12 30.67
CA GLN A 370 29.22 -27.39 31.93
C GLN A 370 29.77 -25.95 31.80
N LEU A 371 29.16 -25.05 32.60
CA LEU A 371 29.50 -23.66 33.01
C LEU A 371 28.76 -22.56 32.21
N ARG A 372 27.90 -21.70 32.78
CA ARG A 372 27.58 -21.31 34.17
C ARG A 372 26.09 -20.98 34.30
N LEU A 373 25.52 -21.43 35.42
CA LEU A 373 24.28 -20.94 36.05
C LEU A 373 24.45 -19.48 36.48
N GLY A 374 23.39 -18.68 36.36
CA GLY A 374 22.64 -18.21 37.53
C GLY A 374 22.53 -16.69 37.47
N GLN A 375 21.51 -15.98 37.95
CA GLN A 375 20.37 -16.26 38.82
C GLN A 375 19.39 -15.09 38.59
N ALA A 376 18.10 -15.37 38.39
CA ALA A 376 17.02 -15.15 39.37
C ALA A 376 16.28 -13.80 39.21
N CYS A 377 15.05 -13.92 38.71
CA CYS A 377 13.90 -13.12 39.14
C CYS A 377 13.65 -13.43 40.63
N PRO A 378 13.04 -12.55 41.46
CA PRO A 378 11.56 -12.52 41.41
C PRO A 378 10.86 -11.21 41.86
N LEU A 379 9.57 -11.19 41.54
CA LEU A 379 8.41 -10.68 42.31
C LEU A 379 8.12 -9.16 42.41
N ASN A 380 6.90 -8.88 41.92
CA ASN A 380 5.97 -7.76 42.14
C ASN A 380 5.67 -7.53 43.65
N PRO A 381 5.06 -6.42 44.08
CA PRO A 381 3.71 -6.00 43.67
C PRO A 381 3.59 -4.71 42.84
#